data_AF-A0A2N9XPR0-F1
#
_entry.id   AF-A0A2N9XPR0-F1
#
_cell.length_a   1.000
_cell.length_b   1.000
_cell.length_c   1.000
_cell.angle_alpha   90.00
_cell.angle_beta   90.00
_cell.angle_gamma   90.00
#
_symmetry.space_group_name_H-M   'P 1'
#
loop_
_entity.id
_entity.type
_entity.pdbx_description
1 polymer ?
#
loop_
_entity_poly.entity_id
_entity_poly.type
_entity_poly.pdbx_seq_one_letter_code
_entity_poly.pdbx_strand_id
1 'polypeptide(L)'
;MGNNLKSISIITASGDSMQPTFNSGDWLFVDQAINFYEEDGVYVFMSSSGLKVKRLQKFVSGELRIISDNQKYKSEVLKDNELNSIKICGKVVATLRVERI
;
A
#
# COMPACT_ATOMS: atom_id res chain seq x y z
N MET A 1 20.59 9.98 -2.92
CA MET A 1 19.85 8.99 -2.11
C MET A 1 19.92 9.46 -0.67
N GLY A 2 18.84 10.03 -0.15
CA GLY A 2 18.81 10.62 1.17
C GLY A 2 17.35 10.92 1.48
N ASN A 3 16.59 9.87 1.80
CA ASN A 3 15.21 10.06 2.19
C ASN A 3 15.23 10.77 3.54
N ASN A 4 14.52 11.89 3.59
CA ASN A 4 14.26 12.63 4.79
C ASN A 4 13.45 11.72 5.73
N LEU A 5 14.11 11.07 6.70
CA LEU A 5 13.52 10.11 7.64
C LEU A 5 12.41 10.70 8.54
N LYS A 6 12.07 11.98 8.38
CA LYS A 6 11.09 12.68 9.21
C LYS A 6 9.63 12.22 9.01
N SER A 7 9.35 11.39 8.01
CA SER A 7 8.00 10.93 7.66
C SER A 7 7.78 9.42 7.78
N ILE A 8 8.71 8.66 8.37
CA ILE A 8 8.52 7.22 8.55
C ILE A 8 7.58 6.97 9.74
N SER A 9 6.50 6.25 9.49
CA SER A 9 5.59 5.72 10.51
C SER A 9 5.59 4.19 10.49
N ILE A 10 5.28 3.57 11.63
CA ILE A 10 5.12 2.12 11.73
C ILE A 10 3.63 1.83 11.92
N ILE A 11 3.09 0.94 11.10
CA ILE A 11 1.73 0.40 11.25
C ILE A 11 1.79 -1.13 11.36
N THR A 12 0.81 -1.71 12.05
CA THR A 12 0.67 -3.17 12.12
C THR A 12 -0.22 -3.64 10.97
N ALA A 13 0.27 -4.59 10.18
CA ALA A 13 -0.51 -5.24 9.15
C ALA A 13 -1.72 -5.98 9.75
N SER A 14 -2.86 -5.89 9.08
CA SER A 14 -4.09 -6.56 9.48
C SER A 14 -4.72 -7.30 8.29
N GLY A 15 -5.14 -8.53 8.53
CA GLY A 15 -5.69 -9.43 7.51
C GLY A 15 -4.62 -10.14 6.66
N ASP A 16 -5.07 -10.95 5.71
CA ASP A 16 -4.22 -11.85 4.91
C ASP A 16 -4.07 -11.40 3.45
N SER A 17 -4.71 -10.29 3.06
CA SER A 17 -4.81 -9.89 1.65
C SER A 17 -3.48 -9.57 0.96
N MET A 18 -2.43 -9.36 1.73
CA MET A 18 -1.08 -9.08 1.23
C MET A 18 -0.12 -10.24 1.46
N GLN A 19 -0.61 -11.43 1.82
CA GLN A 19 0.22 -12.64 1.78
C GLN A 19 0.60 -12.97 0.33
N PRO A 20 1.83 -13.43 0.03
CA PRO A 20 2.90 -13.76 0.99
C PRO A 20 3.83 -12.59 1.35
N THR A 21 3.58 -11.39 0.83
CA THR A 21 4.44 -10.20 1.03
C THR A 21 4.61 -9.85 2.51
N PHE A 22 3.51 -9.88 3.27
CA PHE A 22 3.53 -9.81 4.73
C PHE A 22 2.30 -10.47 5.33
N ASN A 23 2.40 -10.85 6.60
CA ASN A 23 1.34 -11.47 7.38
C ASN A 23 0.63 -10.47 8.28
N SER A 24 -0.59 -10.81 8.71
CA SER A 24 -1.25 -10.10 9.79
C SER A 24 -0.36 -10.12 11.04
N GLY A 25 -0.15 -8.95 11.65
CA GLY A 25 0.74 -8.78 12.81
C GLY A 25 2.15 -8.28 12.47
N ASP A 26 2.59 -8.37 11.21
CA ASP A 26 3.87 -7.80 10.78
C ASP A 26 3.86 -6.28 10.90
N TRP A 27 5.03 -5.69 11.15
CA TRP A 27 5.20 -4.24 11.14
C TRP A 27 5.56 -3.75 9.75
N LEU A 28 4.90 -2.68 9.32
CA LEU A 28 5.13 -2.02 8.05
C LEU A 28 5.71 -0.63 8.30
N PHE A 29 6.85 -0.34 7.67
CA PHE A 29 7.46 0.98 7.67
C PHE A 29 6.92 1.76 6.49
N VAL A 30 6.23 2.86 6.78
CA VAL A 30 5.49 3.66 5.80
C VAL A 30 6.13 5.03 5.70
N ASP A 31 6.63 5.39 4.53
CA ASP A 31 7.09 6.73 4.22
C ASP A 31 5.90 7.60 3.80
N GLN A 32 5.49 8.51 4.69
CA GLN A 32 4.36 9.42 4.48
C GLN A 32 4.72 10.61 3.58
N ALA A 33 5.99 10.83 3.25
CA ALA A 33 6.37 11.85 2.27
C ALA A 33 5.89 11.45 0.86
N ILE A 34 5.78 10.14 0.59
CA ILE A 34 5.29 9.59 -0.67
C ILE A 34 3.76 9.45 -0.58
N ASN A 35 3.06 10.58 -0.69
CA ASN A 35 1.60 10.67 -0.59
C ASN A 35 0.88 10.73 -1.95
N PHE A 36 1.58 10.35 -3.02
CA PHE A 36 1.08 10.20 -4.38
C PHE A 36 1.70 8.95 -5.02
N TYR A 37 1.17 8.53 -6.17
CA TYR A 37 1.76 7.42 -6.91
C TYR A 37 3.02 7.90 -7.64
N GLU A 38 4.18 7.36 -7.26
CA GLU A 38 5.47 7.60 -7.95
C GLU A 38 5.83 6.44 -8.87
N GLU A 39 5.69 5.22 -8.37
CA GLU A 39 6.06 3.98 -9.07
C GLU A 39 5.28 2.78 -8.52
N ASP A 40 5.39 1.64 -9.21
CA ASP A 40 4.83 0.37 -8.75
C ASP A 40 5.34 0.01 -7.35
N GLY A 41 4.44 -0.32 -6.45
CA GLY A 41 4.81 -0.58 -5.07
C GLY A 41 3.63 -0.82 -4.16
N VAL A 42 3.90 -1.03 -2.88
CA VAL A 42 2.87 -1.21 -1.86
C VAL A 42 2.60 0.13 -1.19
N TYR A 43 1.34 0.54 -1.17
CA TYR A 43 0.93 1.83 -0.63
C TYR A 43 -0.13 1.65 0.44
N VAL A 44 -0.11 2.59 1.38
CA VAL A 44 -1.21 2.84 2.30
C VAL A 44 -2.08 3.93 1.70
N PHE A 45 -3.39 3.69 1.59
CA PHE A 45 -4.32 4.69 1.10
C PHE A 45 -5.66 4.61 1.84
N MET A 46 -6.35 5.75 1.92
CA MET A 46 -7.72 5.84 2.37
C MET A 46 -8.67 5.66 1.19
N SER A 47 -9.73 4.87 1.39
CA SER A 47 -10.86 4.71 0.47
C SER A 47 -12.18 4.92 1.22
N SER A 48 -13.31 4.85 0.53
CA SER A 48 -14.64 4.81 1.17
C SER A 48 -14.80 3.65 2.16
N SER A 49 -14.05 2.56 1.99
CA SER A 49 -14.04 1.39 2.88
C SER A 49 -13.02 1.47 4.02
N GLY A 50 -12.37 2.64 4.19
CA GLY A 50 -11.34 2.89 5.19
C GLY A 50 -9.92 2.75 4.66
N LEU A 51 -8.97 2.64 5.61
CA LEU A 51 -7.53 2.53 5.34
C LEU A 51 -7.19 1.13 4.81
N LYS A 52 -6.44 1.07 3.70
CA LYS A 52 -6.02 -0.16 3.06
C LYS A 52 -4.52 -0.12 2.77
N VAL A 53 -3.93 -1.31 2.71
CA VAL A 53 -2.57 -1.53 2.22
C VAL A 53 -2.66 -2.48 1.03
N LYS A 54 -2.30 -2.01 -0.17
CA LYS A 54 -2.34 -2.79 -1.42
C LYS A 54 -1.16 -2.43 -2.32
N ARG A 55 -0.88 -3.29 -3.29
CA ARG A 55 0.04 -2.97 -4.37
C ARG A 55 -0.67 -2.12 -5.41
N LEU A 56 -0.09 -0.98 -5.74
CA LEU A 56 -0.55 -0.11 -6.81
C LEU A 56 0.35 -0.32 -8.03
N GLN A 57 -0.26 -0.48 -9.19
CA GLN A 57 0.43 -0.50 -10.48
C GLN A 57 -0.29 0.37 -11.48
N LYS A 58 0.42 1.24 -12.20
CA LYS A 58 -0.19 2.12 -13.19
C LYS A 58 0.06 1.57 -14.60
N PHE A 59 -1.01 1.40 -15.36
CA PHE A 59 -0.92 1.01 -16.75
C PHE A 59 -0.48 2.18 -17.62
N VAL A 60 0.10 1.86 -18.78
CA VAL A 60 0.42 2.85 -19.81
C VAL A 60 -0.84 3.58 -20.31
N SER A 61 -2.01 2.95 -20.21
CA SER A 61 -3.32 3.55 -20.50
C SER A 61 -3.74 4.67 -19.54
N GLY A 62 -3.05 4.83 -18.40
CA GLY A 62 -3.40 5.79 -17.34
C GLY A 62 -4.07 5.14 -16.13
N GLU A 63 -4.75 4.00 -16.33
CA GLU A 63 -5.50 3.30 -15.29
C GLU A 63 -4.61 2.81 -14.15
N LEU A 64 -5.12 2.89 -12.91
CA LEU A 64 -4.43 2.43 -11.72
C LEU A 64 -5.02 1.12 -11.23
N ARG A 65 -4.21 0.07 -11.20
CA ARG A 65 -4.58 -1.24 -10.66
C ARG A 65 -4.27 -1.32 -9.17
N ILE A 66 -5.25 -1.73 -8.39
CA ILE A 66 -5.15 -2.02 -6.96
C ILE A 66 -5.13 -3.53 -6.78
N ILE A 67 -4.04 -4.06 -6.24
CA ILE A 67 -3.76 -5.49 -6.19
C ILE A 67 -3.57 -5.94 -4.75
N SER A 68 -4.27 -7.01 -4.41
CA SER A 68 -3.94 -7.83 -3.25
C SER A 68 -2.92 -8.86 -3.69
N ASP A 69 -1.75 -8.91 -3.05
CA ASP A 69 -0.73 -9.91 -3.42
C ASP A 69 -1.20 -11.35 -3.14
N ASN A 70 -2.22 -11.50 -2.29
CA ASN A 70 -2.89 -12.77 -2.06
C ASN A 70 -3.91 -13.06 -3.18
N GLN A 71 -3.63 -14.10 -3.96
CA GLN A 71 -4.41 -14.52 -5.14
C GLN A 71 -5.88 -14.88 -4.85
N LYS A 72 -6.24 -15.11 -3.57
CA LYS A 72 -7.65 -15.30 -3.16
C LYS A 72 -8.51 -14.07 -3.41
N TYR A 73 -7.88 -12.90 -3.52
CA TYR A 73 -8.54 -11.62 -3.68
C TYR A 73 -8.39 -11.11 -5.12
N LYS A 74 -9.48 -10.60 -5.69
CA LYS A 74 -9.46 -10.00 -7.02
C LYS A 74 -8.79 -8.62 -6.97
N SER A 75 -8.13 -8.25 -8.07
CA SER A 75 -7.63 -6.89 -8.27
C SER A 75 -8.75 -5.97 -8.72
N GLU A 76 -8.68 -4.70 -8.33
CA GLU A 76 -9.56 -3.62 -8.80
C GLU A 76 -8.77 -2.73 -9.76
N VAL A 77 -9.47 -2.04 -10.67
CA VAL A 77 -8.88 -1.06 -11.59
C VAL A 77 -9.67 0.23 -11.45
N LEU A 78 -8.97 1.32 -11.17
CA LEU A 78 -9.50 2.67 -11.19
C LEU A 78 -9.10 3.33 -12.51
N LYS A 79 -10.09 3.88 -13.20
CA LYS A 79 -9.87 4.77 -14.34
C LYS A 79 -9.40 6.14 -13.87
N ASP A 80 -8.89 6.94 -14.79
CA ASP A 80 -8.39 8.30 -14.50
C ASP A 80 -9.41 9.18 -13.76
N ASN A 81 -10.69 9.08 -14.11
CA ASN A 81 -11.77 9.83 -13.46
C ASN A 81 -12.15 9.29 -12.07
N GLU A 82 -11.69 8.09 -11.70
CA GLU A 82 -11.96 7.43 -10.43
C GLU A 82 -10.78 7.56 -9.44
N LEU A 83 -9.62 8.09 -9.87
CA LEU A 83 -8.43 8.20 -9.00
C LEU A 83 -8.68 9.01 -7.73
N ASN A 84 -9.61 9.96 -7.77
CA ASN A 84 -10.01 10.76 -6.60
C ASN A 84 -10.80 9.97 -5.55
N SER A 85 -11.19 8.73 -5.83
CA SER A 85 -11.86 7.83 -4.87
C SER A 85 -10.93 7.29 -3.79
N ILE A 86 -9.61 7.42 -3.99
CA ILE A 86 -8.60 7.05 -3.02
C ILE A 86 -7.68 8.24 -2.69
N LYS A 87 -7.15 8.25 -1.47
CA LYS A 87 -6.12 9.18 -1.05
C LYS A 87 -4.91 8.40 -0.58
N ILE A 88 -3.78 8.51 -1.28
CA ILE A 88 -2.52 7.88 -0.87
C ILE A 88 -2.02 8.58 0.40
N CYS A 89 -1.72 7.78 1.41
CA CYS A 89 -1.25 8.23 2.73
C CYS A 89 0.25 8.00 2.92
N GLY A 90 0.85 7.09 2.14
CA GLY A 90 2.26 6.76 2.21
C GLY A 90 2.60 5.52 1.41
N LYS A 91 3.91 5.29 1.20
CA LYS A 91 4.43 4.08 0.56
C LYS A 91 5.07 3.17 1.61
N VAL A 92 4.79 1.88 1.54
CA VAL A 92 5.46 0.88 2.38
C VAL A 92 6.87 0.66 1.82
N VAL A 93 7.88 0.95 2.63
CA VAL A 93 9.30 0.89 2.23
C VAL A 93 10.03 -0.32 2.83
N ALA A 94 9.52 -0.88 3.93
CA ALA A 94 10.04 -2.09 4.55
C ALA A 94 8.97 -2.82 5.36
N THR A 95 9.19 -4.11 5.62
CA THR A 95 8.37 -4.92 6.52
C THR A 95 9.26 -5.67 7.50
N LEU A 96 8.75 -5.89 8.72
CA LEU A 96 9.40 -6.72 9.74
C LEU A 96 8.40 -7.76 10.23
N ARG A 97 8.81 -9.03 10.15
CA ARG A 97 8.06 -10.13 10.77
C ARG A 97 8.27 -10.08 12.27
N VAL A 98 7.16 -9.98 13.00
CA VAL A 98 7.19 -9.90 14.46
C VAL A 98 6.71 -11.23 15.03
N GLU A 99 7.59 -11.89 15.77
CA GLU A 99 7.23 -13.03 16.61
C GLU A 99 6.83 -12.52 17.98
N ARG A 100 5.63 -12.90 18.44
CA ARG A 100 5.18 -12.55 19.79
C ARG A 100 5.81 -13.52 20.78
N ILE A 101 6.51 -12.98 21.77
CA ILE A 101 7.05 -13.71 22.94
C ILE A 101 5.93 -13.88 23.97
#